data_AF-A0A556CMM6-F1
#
_entry.id   AF-A0A556CMM6-F1
#
_cell.length_a   1.000
_cell.length_b   1.000
_cell.length_c   1.000
_cell.angle_alpha   90.00
_cell.angle_beta   90.00
_cell.angle_gamma   90.00
#
_symmetry.space_group_name_H-M   'P 1'
#
loop_
_entity.id
_entity.type
_entity.pdbx_description
1 polymer ?
#
loop_
_entity_poly.entity_id
_entity_poly.type
_entity_poly.pdbx_seq_one_letter_code
_entity_poly.pdbx_strand_id
1 'polypeptide(L)'
;MKKALIALASALCLIAASIGALFVWEHQSKLALEAQVEGFLDACGTDATAIDVHGRPYILHAMRDSADLSYVDLRLQAGTNKDQLLVHQLSQGRADRLSRFVTFDHPDGDVDPIERPDGSFTEAAMINGSKVIFSADSADDRLQLFADDHRAGQIELDQDVTVKGSAVTDSGVVVELEYASPDCRAAG
;
A
#
# COMPACT_ATOMS: atom_id res chain seq x y z
N MET A 1 -40.67 10.76 39.89
CA MET A 1 -40.01 11.40 38.73
C MET A 1 -38.52 11.65 38.94
N LYS A 2 -38.06 12.27 40.05
CA LYS A 2 -36.61 12.51 40.30
C LYS A 2 -35.71 11.26 40.22
N LYS A 3 -36.12 10.15 40.84
CA LYS A 3 -35.36 8.88 40.82
C LYS A 3 -35.21 8.30 39.41
N ALA A 4 -36.26 8.41 38.58
CA ALA A 4 -36.23 7.95 37.19
C ALA A 4 -35.30 8.83 36.33
N LEU A 5 -35.30 10.14 36.55
CA LEU A 5 -34.38 11.07 35.87
C LEU A 5 -32.92 10.81 36.24
N ILE A 6 -32.61 10.54 37.52
CA ILE A 6 -31.25 10.21 37.97
C ILE A 6 -30.79 8.87 37.37
N ALA A 7 -31.66 7.85 37.36
CA ALA A 7 -31.35 6.56 36.76
C ALA A 7 -31.09 6.68 35.24
N LEU A 8 -31.90 7.46 34.53
CA LEU A 8 -31.71 7.72 33.10
C LEU A 8 -30.40 8.48 32.83
N ALA A 9 -30.11 9.54 33.59
CA ALA A 9 -28.87 10.28 33.46
C ALA A 9 -27.64 9.38 33.72
N SER A 10 -27.70 8.54 34.75
CA SER A 10 -26.64 7.60 35.09
C SER A 10 -26.43 6.57 33.97
N ALA A 11 -27.51 6.03 33.41
CA ALA A 11 -27.44 5.08 32.29
C ALA A 11 -26.82 5.74 31.05
N LEU A 12 -27.21 6.97 30.71
CA LEU A 12 -26.64 7.72 29.60
C LEU A 12 -25.14 7.99 29.79
N CYS A 13 -24.71 8.35 31.01
CA CYS A 13 -23.29 8.52 31.32
C CYS A 13 -22.50 7.22 31.13
N LEU A 14 -23.04 6.07 31.57
CA LEU A 14 -22.39 4.77 31.39
C LEU A 14 -22.27 4.37 29.92
N ILE A 15 -23.31 4.65 29.12
CA ILE A 15 -23.29 4.40 27.67
C ILE A 15 -22.22 5.28 27.02
N ALA A 16 -22.20 6.58 27.32
CA ALA A 16 -21.22 7.51 26.76
C ALA A 16 -19.77 7.12 27.13
N ALA A 17 -19.53 6.73 28.38
CA ALA A 17 -18.22 6.26 28.83
C ALA A 17 -17.79 4.97 28.11
N SER A 18 -18.71 4.02 27.94
CA SER A 18 -18.45 2.77 27.21
C SER A 18 -18.10 3.01 25.76
N ILE A 19 -18.84 3.90 25.08
CA ILE A 19 -18.55 4.30 23.70
C ILE A 19 -17.17 4.96 23.60
N GLY A 20 -16.87 5.90 24.52
CA GLY A 20 -15.55 6.54 24.57
C GLY A 20 -14.41 5.54 24.74
N ALA A 21 -14.57 4.56 25.63
CA ALA A 21 -13.59 3.50 25.83
C ALA A 21 -13.37 2.64 24.56
N LEU A 22 -14.45 2.32 23.83
CA LEU A 22 -14.36 1.60 22.56
C LEU A 22 -13.58 2.38 21.50
N PHE A 23 -13.78 3.70 21.38
CA PHE A 23 -13.00 4.52 20.44
C PHE A 23 -11.50 4.56 20.79
N VAL A 24 -11.18 4.68 22.07
CA VAL A 24 -9.78 4.65 22.53
C VAL A 24 -9.16 3.29 22.23
N TRP A 25 -9.87 2.20 22.50
CA TRP A 25 -9.37 0.85 22.23
C TRP A 25 -9.20 0.58 20.74
N GLU A 26 -10.12 1.05 19.90
CA GLU A 26 -10.01 0.97 18.44
C GLU A 26 -8.77 1.72 17.93
N HIS A 27 -8.52 2.92 18.45
CA HIS A 27 -7.33 3.69 18.08
C HIS A 27 -6.03 3.02 18.54
N GLN A 28 -5.98 2.52 19.78
CA GLN A 28 -4.81 1.80 20.30
C GLN A 28 -4.56 0.49 19.55
N SER A 29 -5.63 -0.19 19.13
CA SER A 29 -5.52 -1.42 18.32
C SER A 29 -4.93 -1.12 16.94
N LYS A 30 -5.29 0.03 16.33
CA LYS A 30 -4.65 0.48 15.08
C LYS A 30 -3.14 0.68 15.28
N LEU A 31 -2.75 1.46 16.29
CA LEU A 31 -1.34 1.75 16.57
C LEU A 31 -0.54 0.47 16.85
N ALA A 32 -1.14 -0.49 17.55
CA ALA A 32 -0.49 -1.78 17.82
C ALA A 32 -0.25 -2.57 16.54
N LEU A 33 -1.20 -2.59 15.60
CA LEU A 33 -1.04 -3.27 14.31
C LEU A 33 -0.02 -2.54 13.42
N GLU A 34 -0.05 -1.21 13.38
CA GLU A 34 0.96 -0.40 12.66
C GLU A 34 2.37 -0.68 13.18
N ALA A 35 2.54 -0.78 14.51
CA ALA A 35 3.83 -1.13 15.11
C ALA A 35 4.29 -2.56 14.78
N GLN A 36 3.36 -3.51 14.58
CA GLN A 36 3.72 -4.85 14.10
C GLN A 36 4.23 -4.82 12.66
N VAL A 37 3.58 -4.03 11.80
CA VAL A 37 4.03 -3.82 10.42
C VAL A 37 5.39 -3.13 10.40
N GLU A 38 5.57 -2.09 11.20
CA GLU A 38 6.86 -1.40 11.35
C GLU A 38 7.97 -2.37 11.78
N GLY A 39 7.73 -3.20 12.81
CA GLY A 39 8.70 -4.20 13.24
C GLY A 39 9.01 -5.26 12.18
N PHE A 40 8.03 -5.64 11.36
CA PHE A 40 8.25 -6.50 10.20
C PHE A 40 9.15 -5.81 9.16
N LEU A 41 8.86 -4.56 8.81
CA LEU A 41 9.62 -3.80 7.81
C LEU A 41 11.06 -3.51 8.27
N ASP A 42 11.26 -3.22 9.56
CA ASP A 42 12.59 -3.04 10.16
C ASP A 42 13.44 -4.31 10.02
N ALA A 43 12.84 -5.48 10.28
CA ALA A 43 13.52 -6.77 10.09
C ALA A 43 13.91 -7.02 8.62
N CYS A 44 13.24 -6.34 7.69
CA CYS A 44 13.49 -6.39 6.26
C CYS A 44 14.45 -5.32 5.75
N GLY A 45 14.85 -4.37 6.60
CA GLY A 45 15.62 -3.19 6.19
C GLY A 45 14.85 -2.26 5.25
N THR A 46 13.52 -2.26 5.33
CA THR A 46 12.65 -1.46 4.47
C THR A 46 12.24 -0.19 5.19
N ASP A 47 12.68 0.96 4.69
CA ASP A 47 12.30 2.27 5.25
C ASP A 47 10.90 2.69 4.80
N ALA A 48 9.94 2.69 5.73
CA ALA A 48 8.61 3.24 5.52
C ALA A 48 8.55 4.75 5.82
N THR A 49 7.79 5.48 5.01
CA THR A 49 7.46 6.90 5.25
C THR A 49 6.08 7.08 5.83
N ALA A 50 5.16 6.16 5.54
CA ALA A 50 3.84 6.06 6.16
C ALA A 50 3.35 4.60 6.15
N ILE A 51 2.56 4.22 7.16
CA ILE A 51 1.93 2.91 7.26
C ILE A 51 0.44 3.14 7.51
N ASP A 52 -0.41 2.45 6.77
CA ASP A 52 -1.86 2.40 7.01
C ASP A 52 -2.34 0.95 7.00
N VAL A 53 -2.74 0.47 8.18
CA VAL A 53 -3.36 -0.85 8.33
C VAL A 53 -4.83 -0.76 7.95
N HIS A 54 -5.27 -1.60 7.02
CA HIS A 54 -6.67 -1.70 6.60
C HIS A 54 -7.41 -2.84 7.28
N GLY A 55 -8.74 -2.70 7.32
CA GLY A 55 -9.64 -3.69 7.92
C GLY A 55 -10.18 -3.21 9.25
N ARG A 56 -11.12 -2.25 9.23
CA ARG A 56 -11.85 -1.88 10.44
C ARG A 56 -12.94 -2.93 10.74
N PRO A 57 -13.23 -3.24 12.02
CA PRO A 57 -12.66 -2.64 13.22
C PRO A 57 -11.33 -3.27 13.64
N TYR A 58 -10.35 -2.44 13.99
CA TYR A 58 -8.98 -2.85 14.33
C TYR A 58 -8.90 -3.75 15.58
N ILE A 59 -9.83 -3.60 16.54
CA ILE A 59 -9.85 -4.43 17.75
C ILE A 59 -9.92 -5.93 17.41
N LEU A 60 -10.68 -6.32 16.37
CA LEU A 60 -10.81 -7.73 16.00
C LEU A 60 -9.51 -8.30 15.40
N HIS A 61 -8.80 -7.48 14.64
CA HIS A 61 -7.51 -7.81 14.03
C HIS A 61 -6.41 -7.90 15.10
N ALA A 62 -6.37 -6.92 16.02
CA ALA A 62 -5.44 -6.93 17.15
C ALA A 62 -5.66 -8.14 18.09
N MET A 63 -6.91 -8.55 18.32
CA MET A 63 -7.21 -9.77 19.10
C MET A 63 -6.71 -11.06 18.46
N ARG A 64 -6.58 -11.08 17.12
CA ARG A 64 -6.06 -12.22 16.35
C ARG A 64 -4.56 -12.13 16.11
N ASP A 65 -3.93 -11.03 16.51
CA ASP A 65 -2.54 -10.72 16.19
C ASP A 65 -2.27 -10.81 14.68
N SER A 66 -3.16 -10.21 13.89
CA SER A 66 -3.12 -10.29 12.43
C SER A 66 -3.60 -9.01 11.74
N ALA A 67 -2.84 -8.51 10.76
CA ALA A 67 -3.24 -7.44 9.85
C ALA A 67 -3.48 -8.01 8.44
N ASP A 68 -4.72 -7.94 7.95
CA ASP A 68 -5.09 -8.59 6.67
C ASP A 68 -4.46 -7.89 5.46
N LEU A 69 -4.40 -6.55 5.50
CA LEU A 69 -3.78 -5.74 4.46
C LEU A 69 -3.24 -4.46 5.08
N SER A 70 -2.00 -4.12 4.78
CA SER A 70 -1.40 -2.84 5.15
C SER A 70 -0.80 -2.19 3.92
N TYR A 71 -1.09 -0.90 3.70
CA TYR A 71 -0.38 -0.10 2.71
C TYR A 71 0.79 0.60 3.39
N VAL A 72 1.94 0.57 2.75
CA VAL A 72 3.19 1.12 3.26
C VAL A 72 3.77 1.99 2.16
N ASP A 73 3.81 3.29 2.40
CA ASP A 73 4.43 4.23 1.47
C ASP A 73 5.94 4.21 1.69
N LEU A 74 6.68 3.89 0.64
CA LEU A 74 8.13 3.80 0.65
C LEU A 74 8.77 5.13 0.24
N ARG A 75 10.06 5.26 0.56
CA ARG A 75 10.84 6.41 0.09
C ARG A 75 10.93 6.39 -1.44
N LEU A 76 10.57 7.51 -2.06
CA LEU A 76 10.62 7.66 -3.51
C LEU A 76 12.05 7.62 -4.04
N GLN A 77 12.19 7.00 -5.21
CA GLN A 77 13.40 7.05 -6.02
C GLN A 77 13.23 8.07 -7.16
N ALA A 78 14.33 8.51 -7.77
CA ALA A 78 14.28 9.49 -8.84
C ALA A 78 13.41 9.00 -10.01
N GLY A 79 12.53 9.86 -10.52
CA GLY A 79 11.59 9.53 -11.60
C GLY A 79 10.34 8.76 -11.16
N THR A 80 10.10 8.65 -9.85
CA THR A 80 8.87 8.10 -9.27
C THR A 80 8.17 9.14 -8.42
N ASN A 81 6.84 9.10 -8.40
CA ASN A 81 6.00 9.97 -7.57
C ASN A 81 5.18 9.22 -6.52
N LYS A 82 5.09 7.90 -6.65
CA LYS A 82 4.49 7.03 -5.64
C LYS A 82 5.21 5.68 -5.63
N ASP A 83 5.42 5.16 -4.45
CA ASP A 83 5.98 3.83 -4.25
C ASP A 83 5.32 3.23 -3.02
N GLN A 84 4.51 2.19 -3.23
CA GLN A 84 3.66 1.64 -2.18
C GLN A 84 3.78 0.12 -2.12
N LEU A 85 4.24 -0.38 -0.97
CA LEU A 85 4.25 -1.79 -0.64
C LEU A 85 2.94 -2.17 0.05
N LEU A 86 2.36 -3.29 -0.33
CA LEU A 86 1.21 -3.91 0.32
C LEU A 86 1.69 -5.17 1.03
N VAL A 87 1.48 -5.18 2.35
CA VAL A 87 1.72 -6.35 3.18
C VAL A 87 0.40 -7.07 3.36
N HIS A 88 0.28 -8.27 2.77
CA HIS A 88 -0.93 -9.09 2.85
C HIS A 88 -0.78 -10.11 3.99
N GLN A 89 -1.76 -10.13 4.89
CA GLN A 89 -1.88 -11.09 5.99
C GLN A 89 -0.60 -11.20 6.82
N LEU A 90 -0.25 -10.13 7.52
CA LEU A 90 0.83 -10.15 8.50
C LEU A 90 0.33 -10.75 9.81
N SER A 91 0.95 -11.83 10.27
CA SER A 91 0.70 -12.39 11.60
C SER A 91 1.97 -13.02 12.15
N GLN A 92 2.22 -12.87 13.45
CA GLN A 92 3.41 -13.43 14.12
C GLN A 92 4.73 -13.03 13.44
N GLY A 93 4.79 -11.81 12.87
CA GLY A 93 5.97 -11.28 12.18
C GLY A 93 6.22 -11.88 10.79
N ARG A 94 5.26 -12.61 10.21
CA ARG A 94 5.37 -13.18 8.86
C ARG A 94 4.20 -12.71 8.00
N ALA A 95 4.50 -12.24 6.79
CA ALA A 95 3.52 -11.92 5.78
C ALA A 95 3.28 -13.13 4.87
N ASP A 96 2.05 -13.28 4.37
CA ASP A 96 1.75 -14.32 3.38
C ASP A 96 2.20 -13.91 1.97
N ARG A 97 2.06 -12.62 1.65
CA ARG A 97 2.41 -12.07 0.33
C ARG A 97 2.79 -10.60 0.43
N LEU A 98 3.74 -10.21 -0.42
CA LEU A 98 4.13 -8.82 -0.62
C LEU A 98 3.92 -8.45 -2.09
N SER A 99 3.19 -7.35 -2.32
CA SER A 99 3.06 -6.74 -3.65
C SER A 99 3.43 -5.27 -3.58
N ARG A 100 4.07 -4.72 -4.59
CA ARG A 100 4.48 -3.30 -4.62
C ARG A 100 3.99 -2.64 -5.89
N PHE A 101 3.50 -1.41 -5.74
CA PHE A 101 3.07 -0.56 -6.84
C PHE A 101 4.01 0.62 -6.91
N VAL A 102 4.73 0.71 -8.02
CA VAL A 102 5.64 1.82 -8.31
C VAL A 102 5.01 2.67 -9.38
N THR A 103 4.80 3.96 -9.11
CA THR A 103 4.31 4.92 -10.08
C THR A 103 5.46 5.81 -10.54
N PHE A 104 5.84 5.63 -11.80
CA PHE A 104 6.77 6.51 -12.50
C PHE A 104 6.07 7.79 -12.93
N ASP A 105 6.82 8.89 -12.97
CA ASP A 105 6.35 10.13 -13.58
C ASP A 105 5.99 9.90 -15.05
N HIS A 106 5.03 10.67 -15.55
CA HIS A 106 4.75 10.68 -16.97
C HIS A 106 5.96 11.17 -17.77
N PRO A 107 6.19 10.64 -18.98
CA PRO A 107 7.12 11.27 -19.91
C PRO A 107 6.62 12.67 -20.29
N ASP A 108 7.54 13.53 -20.72
CA ASP A 108 7.22 14.89 -21.15
C ASP A 108 6.18 14.90 -22.29
N GLY A 109 5.09 15.65 -22.09
CA GLY A 109 4.02 15.79 -23.08
C GLY A 109 2.64 15.85 -22.45
N ASP A 110 1.63 16.04 -23.29
CA ASP A 110 0.24 15.83 -22.88
C ASP A 110 -0.07 14.33 -22.95
N VAL A 111 -0.47 13.75 -21.82
CA VAL A 111 -0.67 12.30 -21.66
C VAL A 111 -2.14 12.05 -21.37
N ASP A 112 -2.82 11.38 -22.30
CA ASP A 112 -4.19 10.91 -22.14
C ASP A 112 -4.20 9.37 -21.98
N PRO A 113 -4.42 8.82 -20.77
CA PRO A 113 -4.53 7.38 -20.56
C PRO A 113 -5.61 6.75 -21.43
N ILE A 114 -5.35 5.56 -21.96
CA ILE A 114 -6.37 4.77 -22.65
C ILE A 114 -7.02 3.83 -21.64
N GLU A 115 -8.32 3.97 -21.45
CA GLU A 115 -9.12 3.10 -20.58
C GLU A 115 -9.81 1.98 -21.37
N ARG A 116 -10.04 0.86 -20.69
CA ARG A 116 -10.94 -0.20 -21.16
C ARG A 116 -12.40 0.24 -21.02
N PRO A 117 -13.36 -0.46 -21.68
CA PRO A 117 -14.77 -0.13 -21.56
C PRO A 117 -15.35 -0.18 -20.14
N ASP A 118 -14.69 -0.86 -19.21
CA ASP A 118 -15.08 -0.93 -17.79
C ASP A 118 -14.47 0.20 -16.94
N GLY A 119 -13.74 1.14 -17.54
CA GLY A 119 -13.06 2.24 -16.88
C GLY A 119 -11.71 1.86 -16.26
N SER A 120 -11.22 0.63 -16.45
CA SER A 120 -9.88 0.27 -16.00
C SER A 120 -8.80 0.82 -16.92
N PHE A 121 -7.71 1.32 -16.35
CA PHE A 121 -6.55 1.79 -17.11
C PHE A 121 -5.86 0.64 -17.86
N THR A 122 -5.29 0.97 -19.02
CA THR A 122 -4.46 0.05 -19.83
C THR A 122 -3.00 0.43 -19.75
N GLU A 123 -2.16 -0.40 -20.35
CA GLU A 123 -0.74 -0.16 -20.56
C GLU A 123 -0.44 0.94 -21.60
N ALA A 124 -1.45 1.55 -22.22
CA ALA A 124 -1.27 2.51 -23.31
C ALA A 124 -1.85 3.89 -22.99
N ALA A 125 -1.25 4.91 -23.59
CA ALA A 125 -1.74 6.28 -23.55
C ALA A 125 -1.53 6.97 -24.91
N MET A 126 -2.28 8.03 -25.16
CA MET A 126 -1.99 8.98 -26.23
C MET A 126 -1.04 10.04 -25.68
N ILE A 127 0.12 10.19 -26.30
CA ILE A 127 1.13 11.19 -25.94
C ILE A 127 1.37 12.08 -27.14
N ASN A 128 1.06 13.37 -27.00
CA ASN A 128 1.15 14.34 -28.09
C ASN A 128 0.45 13.84 -29.39
N GLY A 129 -0.68 13.15 -29.26
CA GLY A 129 -1.46 12.61 -30.37
C GLY A 129 -0.96 11.29 -30.98
N SER A 130 0.08 10.67 -30.43
CA SER A 130 0.55 9.34 -30.83
C SER A 130 0.28 8.31 -29.74
N LYS A 131 -0.16 7.11 -30.11
CA LYS A 131 -0.33 6.02 -29.14
C LYS A 131 1.04 5.47 -28.75
N VAL A 132 1.29 5.42 -27.45
CA VAL A 132 2.49 4.82 -26.85
C VAL A 132 2.05 3.67 -25.95
N ILE A 133 2.80 2.56 -25.98
CA ILE A 133 2.58 1.38 -25.14
C ILE A 133 3.70 1.28 -24.12
N PHE A 134 3.33 1.18 -22.86
CA PHE A 134 4.26 1.00 -21.76
C PHE A 134 4.39 -0.48 -21.39
N SER A 135 5.61 -0.87 -21.07
CA SER A 135 5.92 -2.18 -20.51
C SER A 135 6.96 -2.03 -19.41
N ALA A 136 7.08 -3.04 -18.55
CA ALA A 136 8.09 -3.06 -17.52
C ALA A 136 8.72 -4.44 -17.41
N ASP A 137 9.99 -4.47 -17.03
CA ASP A 137 10.74 -5.68 -16.77
C ASP A 137 11.63 -5.51 -15.53
N SER A 138 11.87 -6.62 -14.83
CA SER A 138 12.74 -6.66 -13.66
C SER A 138 13.95 -7.56 -13.95
N ALA A 139 15.13 -6.96 -14.03
CA ALA A 139 16.39 -7.66 -14.28
C ALA A 139 17.55 -6.92 -13.61
N ASP A 140 18.56 -7.66 -13.17
CA ASP A 140 19.79 -7.13 -12.56
C ASP A 140 19.50 -6.16 -11.39
N ASP A 141 18.64 -6.58 -10.45
CA ASP A 141 18.23 -5.80 -9.27
C ASP A 141 17.61 -4.43 -9.62
N ARG A 142 16.98 -4.33 -10.79
CA ARG A 142 16.35 -3.10 -11.29
C ARG A 142 14.99 -3.36 -11.87
N LEU A 143 14.08 -2.44 -11.63
CA LEU A 143 12.85 -2.31 -12.41
C LEU A 143 13.11 -1.30 -13.53
N GLN A 144 12.82 -1.69 -14.77
CA GLN A 144 12.96 -0.83 -15.94
C GLN A 144 11.59 -0.63 -16.58
N LEU A 145 11.22 0.64 -16.79
CA LEU A 145 10.03 1.02 -17.52
C LEU A 145 10.41 1.36 -18.97
N PHE A 146 9.63 0.87 -19.91
CA PHE A 146 9.78 1.12 -21.34
C PHE A 146 8.53 1.78 -21.91
N ALA A 147 8.73 2.66 -22.88
CA ALA A 147 7.72 3.27 -23.73
C ALA A 147 8.08 2.95 -25.18
N ASP A 148 7.26 2.15 -25.87
CA ASP A 148 7.55 1.61 -27.21
C ASP A 148 8.99 1.06 -27.32
N ASP A 149 9.36 0.17 -26.39
CA ASP A 149 10.68 -0.47 -26.26
C ASP A 149 11.87 0.46 -25.91
N HIS A 150 11.63 1.76 -25.73
CA HIS A 150 12.65 2.70 -25.27
C HIS A 150 12.56 2.88 -23.77
N ARG A 151 13.70 2.82 -23.07
CA ARG A 151 13.76 3.01 -21.61
C ARG A 151 13.24 4.40 -21.24
N ALA A 152 12.16 4.44 -20.48
CA ALA A 152 11.50 5.65 -19.99
C ALA A 152 11.83 5.94 -18.52
N GLY A 153 12.09 4.91 -17.72
CA GLY A 153 12.41 5.05 -16.30
C GLY A 153 13.11 3.82 -15.75
N GLN A 154 13.74 3.97 -14.59
CA GLN A 154 14.29 2.84 -13.84
C GLN A 154 14.40 3.15 -12.35
N ILE A 155 14.28 2.11 -11.52
CA ILE A 155 14.59 2.16 -10.09
C ILE A 155 15.39 0.92 -9.68
N GLU A 156 16.05 1.01 -8.53
CA GLU A 156 16.71 -0.13 -7.89
C GLU A 156 15.69 -0.94 -7.07
N LEU A 157 15.92 -2.26 -7.04
CA LEU A 157 15.14 -3.22 -6.28
C LEU A 157 16.06 -3.95 -5.30
N ASP A 158 15.64 -4.06 -4.04
CA ASP A 158 16.43 -4.73 -3.01
C ASP A 158 16.21 -6.25 -2.97
N GLN A 159 15.21 -6.75 -3.70
CA GLN A 159 14.82 -8.15 -3.71
C GLN A 159 14.30 -8.59 -5.08
N ASP A 160 14.31 -9.90 -5.30
CA ASP A 160 13.77 -10.52 -6.50
C ASP A 160 12.24 -10.35 -6.57
N VAL A 161 11.76 -9.80 -7.68
CA VAL A 161 10.33 -9.57 -7.94
C VAL A 161 9.93 -10.16 -9.29
N THR A 162 8.63 -10.34 -9.47
CA THR A 162 8.01 -10.59 -10.77
C THR A 162 7.12 -9.42 -11.12
N VAL A 163 7.34 -8.81 -12.29
CA VAL A 163 6.43 -7.80 -12.85
C VAL A 163 5.11 -8.48 -13.24
N LYS A 164 3.99 -7.96 -12.75
CA LYS A 164 2.64 -8.46 -13.08
C LYS A 164 1.98 -7.69 -14.20
N GLY A 165 2.32 -6.41 -14.33
CA GLY A 165 1.85 -5.58 -15.43
C GLY A 165 2.14 -4.11 -15.18
N SER A 166 1.79 -3.31 -16.18
CA SER A 166 1.86 -1.86 -16.15
C SER A 166 0.51 -1.26 -16.58
N ALA A 167 0.18 -0.10 -16.03
CA ALA A 167 -0.98 0.68 -16.40
C ALA A 167 -0.65 2.17 -16.36
N VAL A 168 -1.10 2.94 -17.36
CA VAL A 168 -0.96 4.39 -17.38
C VAL A 168 -2.22 4.99 -16.76
N THR A 169 -2.06 5.81 -15.74
CA THR A 169 -3.15 6.48 -15.01
C THR A 169 -2.99 7.98 -15.10
N ASP A 170 -3.94 8.75 -14.58
CA ASP A 170 -3.83 10.22 -14.54
C ASP A 170 -2.60 10.71 -13.74
N SER A 171 -2.05 9.88 -12.84
CA SER A 171 -0.94 10.25 -11.96
C SER A 171 0.44 9.81 -12.45
N GLY A 172 0.52 8.95 -13.47
CA GLY A 172 1.78 8.37 -13.90
C GLY A 172 1.63 6.96 -14.48
N VAL A 173 2.76 6.32 -14.73
CA VAL A 173 2.79 4.92 -15.18
C VAL A 173 3.02 4.01 -13.98
N VAL A 174 1.98 3.27 -13.60
CA VAL A 174 1.99 2.33 -12.48
C VAL A 174 2.51 0.98 -12.94
N VAL A 175 3.42 0.39 -12.18
CA VAL A 175 3.92 -0.97 -12.37
C VAL A 175 3.63 -1.79 -11.12
N GLU A 176 2.98 -2.94 -11.30
CA GLU A 176 2.71 -3.89 -10.23
C GLU A 176 3.81 -4.95 -10.17
N LEU A 177 4.35 -5.15 -8.97
CA LEU A 177 5.37 -6.13 -8.65
C LEU A 177 4.84 -7.10 -7.59
N GLU A 178 5.19 -8.37 -7.71
CA GLU A 178 5.02 -9.36 -6.64
C GLU A 178 6.40 -9.88 -6.23
N TYR A 179 6.70 -9.87 -4.93
CA TYR A 179 7.98 -10.39 -4.43
C TYR A 179 7.98 -11.91 -4.51
N ALA A 180 9.12 -12.49 -4.91
CA ALA A 180 9.27 -13.95 -5.00
C ALA A 180 9.17 -14.64 -3.63
N SER A 181 9.53 -13.92 -2.56
CA SER A 181 9.43 -14.37 -1.18
C SER A 181 8.83 -13.25 -0.31
N PRO A 182 7.85 -13.55 0.55
CA PRO A 182 7.42 -12.62 1.57
C PRO A 182 8.36 -12.59 2.79
N ASP A 183 9.23 -13.60 2.91
CA ASP A 183 10.29 -13.63 3.91
C ASP A 183 11.42 -12.72 3.46
N CYS A 184 11.82 -11.82 4.34
CA CYS A 184 12.93 -10.93 4.09
C CYS A 184 14.25 -11.69 4.12
N ARG A 185 15.18 -11.36 3.23
CA ARG A 185 16.56 -11.84 3.36
C ARG A 185 17.05 -11.32 4.70
N ALA A 186 17.27 -12.21 5.67
CA ALA A 186 17.81 -11.83 6.96
C ALA A 186 19.05 -10.96 6.72
N ALA A 187 19.06 -9.75 7.28
CA ALA A 187 20.26 -8.92 7.31
C ALA A 187 21.36 -9.75 7.99
N GLY A 188 22.34 -10.20 7.20
CA GLY A 188 23.51 -10.93 7.67
C GLY A 188 24.53 -10.02 8.32
#